data_AF-A0A3M1ZBG4-F1
#
_entry.id   AF-A0A3M1ZBG4-F1
#
_cell.length_a   1.000
_cell.length_b   1.000
_cell.length_c   1.000
_cell.angle_alpha   90.00
_cell.angle_beta   90.00
_cell.angle_gamma   90.00
#
_symmetry.space_group_name_H-M   'P 1'
#
loop_
_entity.id
_entity.type
_entity.pdbx_description
1 polymer ?
#
loop_
_entity_poly.entity_id
_entity_poly.type
_entity_poly.pdbx_seq_one_letter_code
_entity_poly.pdbx_strand_id
1 'polypeptide(L)'
;MGYSTDIETIKTYIDGQLPEAEKRNFERALQSDPVLKDEVAAFRKIMTGLRLLNEEEFGKQVRKWSGEYAARNRTARKKTLRPLLRKIAVAAGILLFLGIAAYEWATVNYSNEALVSDLYQAPPPNTTMGQAADPLLKPLHQLFMTMHTDFQQGNYEKAREDLDNLTRILASNRDKMDALSWKFYHENVEWTRVLLMLKTHQTADPAFKKQLDQIADDPRNGYAPQARKLRQALSSFWRKMAD
;
A
#
# COMPACT_ATOMS: atom_id res chain seq x y z
N MET A 1 4.46 -27.36 0.14
CA MET A 1 3.80 -26.42 1.08
C MET A 1 4.91 -25.58 1.70
N GLY A 2 5.12 -24.37 1.21
CA GLY A 2 6.01 -23.42 1.87
C GLY A 2 5.30 -22.88 3.10
N TYR A 3 5.86 -23.11 4.29
CA TYR A 3 5.42 -22.39 5.47
C TYR A 3 5.86 -20.94 5.27
N SER A 4 4.92 -20.03 5.04
CA SER A 4 5.15 -18.62 5.30
C SER A 4 5.31 -18.50 6.81
N THR A 5 6.54 -18.51 7.30
CA THR A 5 6.80 -18.34 8.72
C THR A 5 6.34 -16.94 9.11
N ASP A 6 5.29 -16.87 9.90
CA ASP A 6 4.74 -15.61 10.38
C ASP A 6 5.74 -14.96 11.34
N ILE A 7 6.00 -13.66 11.15
CA ILE A 7 6.80 -12.81 12.03
C ILE A 7 6.29 -12.93 13.47
N GLU A 8 4.99 -13.14 13.65
CA GLU A 8 4.36 -13.35 14.96
C GLU A 8 4.90 -14.59 15.67
N THR A 9 5.21 -15.67 14.94
CA THR A 9 5.79 -16.90 15.49
C THR A 9 7.23 -16.68 15.95
N ILE A 10 8.03 -15.99 15.13
CA ILE A 10 9.42 -15.62 15.46
C ILE A 10 9.46 -14.77 16.73
N LYS A 11 8.56 -13.77 16.82
CA LYS A 11 8.43 -12.90 17.99
C LYS A 11 8.08 -13.71 19.25
N THR A 12 7.05 -14.53 19.19
CA THR A 12 6.58 -15.35 20.32
C THR A 12 7.66 -16.34 20.79
N TYR A 13 8.44 -16.91 19.87
CA TYR A 13 9.60 -17.75 20.19
C TYR A 13 10.71 -16.98 20.91
N ILE A 14 11.07 -15.78 20.42
CA ILE A 14 12.11 -14.94 21.04
C ILE A 14 11.68 -14.43 22.42
N ASP A 15 10.39 -14.14 22.59
CA ASP A 15 9.81 -13.74 23.87
C ASP A 15 9.63 -14.91 24.86
N GLY A 16 9.91 -16.15 24.43
CA GLY A 16 9.82 -17.35 25.27
C GLY A 16 8.39 -17.78 25.58
N GLN A 17 7.41 -17.33 24.78
CA GLN A 17 5.98 -17.56 24.98
C GLN A 17 5.42 -18.71 24.14
N LEU A 18 6.26 -19.33 23.30
CA LEU A 18 5.83 -20.42 22.43
C LEU A 18 5.54 -21.69 23.27
N PRO A 19 4.40 -22.37 23.08
CA PRO A 19 4.11 -23.64 23.76
C PRO A 19 5.22 -24.68 23.49
N GLU A 20 5.56 -25.50 24.48
CA GLU A 20 6.68 -26.47 24.39
C GLU A 20 6.59 -27.43 23.19
N ALA A 21 5.38 -27.80 22.77
CA ALA A 21 5.18 -28.62 21.58
C ALA A 21 5.57 -27.88 20.28
N GLU A 22 5.17 -26.62 20.16
CA GLU A 22 5.47 -25.76 19.01
C GLU A 22 6.93 -25.32 19.00
N LYS A 23 7.50 -25.06 20.17
CA LYS A 23 8.92 -24.73 20.34
C LYS A 23 9.82 -25.82 19.78
N ARG A 24 9.52 -27.08 20.07
CA ARG A 24 10.27 -28.23 19.52
C ARG A 24 10.10 -28.38 18.00
N ASN A 25 8.97 -27.96 17.42
CA ASN A 25 8.78 -27.95 15.97
C ASN A 25 9.58 -26.80 15.34
N PHE A 26 9.52 -25.62 15.94
CA PHE A 26 10.20 -24.41 15.49
C PHE A 26 11.74 -24.55 15.57
N GLU A 27 12.26 -25.16 16.63
CA GLU A 27 13.69 -25.44 16.78
C GLU A 27 14.20 -26.47 15.76
N ARG A 28 13.37 -27.46 15.40
CA ARG A 28 13.69 -28.37 14.29
C ARG A 28 13.71 -27.63 12.96
N ALA A 29 12.73 -26.75 12.70
CA ALA A 29 12.69 -25.92 11.51
C ALA A 29 13.94 -25.02 11.42
N LEU A 30 14.36 -24.40 12.52
CA LEU A 30 15.59 -23.60 12.62
C LEU A 30 16.88 -24.36 12.31
N GLN A 31 16.91 -25.67 12.55
CA GLN A 31 18.06 -26.52 12.19
C GLN A 31 18.06 -26.90 10.71
N SER A 32 16.87 -27.07 10.13
CA SER A 32 16.71 -27.51 8.74
C SER A 32 16.65 -26.39 7.72
N ASP A 33 16.28 -25.18 8.13
CA ASP A 33 16.03 -24.03 7.26
C ASP A 33 17.01 -22.88 7.55
N PRO A 34 18.03 -22.68 6.68
CA PRO A 34 18.98 -21.58 6.80
C PRO A 34 18.33 -20.20 6.70
N VAL A 35 17.27 -20.05 5.91
CA VAL A 35 16.60 -18.75 5.70
C VAL A 35 15.91 -18.33 7.00
N LEU A 36 15.18 -19.26 7.62
CA LEU A 36 14.53 -19.02 8.91
C LEU A 36 15.54 -18.66 10.02
N LYS A 37 16.72 -19.28 10.00
CA LYS A 37 17.79 -18.97 10.94
C LYS A 37 18.29 -17.53 10.80
N ASP A 38 18.48 -17.06 9.56
CA ASP A 38 18.91 -15.69 9.28
C ASP A 38 17.82 -14.66 9.64
N GLU A 39 16.55 -14.97 9.38
CA GLU A 39 15.41 -14.14 9.78
C GLU A 39 15.32 -13.98 11.31
N VAL A 40 15.44 -15.07 12.06
CA VAL A 40 15.44 -15.04 13.54
C VAL A 40 16.64 -14.26 14.08
N ALA A 41 17.81 -14.37 13.45
CA ALA A 41 19.01 -13.60 13.83
C ALA A 41 18.83 -12.10 13.59
N ALA A 42 18.28 -11.71 12.44
CA ALA A 42 17.98 -10.32 12.12
C ALA A 42 16.97 -9.73 13.12
N PHE A 43 15.89 -10.47 13.43
CA PHE A 43 14.87 -10.03 14.37
C PHE A 43 15.42 -9.85 15.79
N ARG A 44 16.27 -10.78 16.27
CA ARG A 44 16.96 -10.62 17.57
C ARG A 44 17.81 -9.36 17.62
N LYS A 45 18.53 -9.04 16.55
CA LYS A 45 19.38 -7.84 16.47
C LYS A 45 18.55 -6.56 16.56
N ILE A 46 17.42 -6.50 15.85
CA ILE A 46 16.48 -5.37 15.90
C ILE A 46 15.93 -5.21 17.32
N MET A 47 15.41 -6.29 17.92
CA MET A 47 14.83 -6.24 19.26
C MET A 47 15.85 -5.88 20.35
N THR A 48 17.08 -6.37 20.23
CA THR A 48 18.19 -5.99 21.12
C THR A 48 18.55 -4.52 20.95
N GLY A 49 18.63 -4.03 19.71
CA GLY A 49 18.86 -2.62 19.42
C GLY A 49 17.77 -1.72 20.02
N LEU A 50 16.51 -2.09 19.88
CA LEU A 50 15.39 -1.36 20.48
C LEU A 50 15.41 -1.38 22.01
N ARG A 51 15.75 -2.50 22.65
CA ARG A 51 15.91 -2.58 24.11
C ARG A 51 17.04 -1.69 24.61
N LEU A 52 18.19 -1.70 23.92
CA LEU A 52 19.34 -0.84 24.25
C LEU A 52 19.01 0.64 24.08
N LEU A 53 18.26 1.01 23.04
CA LEU A 53 17.77 2.39 22.85
C LEU A 53 16.76 2.83 23.93
N ASN A 54 16.00 1.88 24.48
CA ASN A 54 14.91 2.16 25.42
C ASN A 54 15.36 2.21 26.90
N GLU A 55 16.50 1.63 27.28
CA GLU A 55 16.86 1.51 28.70
C GLU A 55 17.78 2.63 29.21
N GLU A 56 18.84 2.99 28.49
CA GLU A 56 19.81 3.97 29.03
C GLU A 56 19.46 5.42 28.72
N GLU A 57 19.24 5.77 27.45
CA GLU A 57 18.97 7.17 27.09
C GLU A 57 17.55 7.60 27.45
N PHE A 58 16.55 6.77 27.13
CA PHE A 58 15.18 7.07 27.50
C PHE A 58 14.98 7.05 29.01
N GLY A 59 15.57 6.09 29.74
CA GLY A 59 15.56 6.08 31.20
C GLY A 59 16.20 7.33 31.82
N LYS A 60 17.35 7.78 31.29
CA LYS A 60 18.01 9.02 31.71
C LYS A 60 17.17 10.26 31.36
N GLN A 61 16.56 10.32 30.17
CA GLN A 61 15.70 11.42 29.77
C GLN A 61 14.40 11.49 30.59
N VAL A 62 13.75 10.36 30.88
CA VAL A 62 12.57 10.29 31.74
C VAL A 62 12.90 10.65 33.19
N ARG A 63 14.06 10.21 33.72
CA ARG A 63 14.55 10.64 35.04
C ARG A 63 14.89 12.13 35.07
N LYS A 64 15.49 12.66 34.00
CA LYS A 64 15.77 14.09 33.85
C LYS A 64 14.49 14.91 33.78
N TRP A 65 13.52 14.51 32.95
CA TRP A 65 12.21 15.15 32.88
C TRP A 65 11.48 15.09 34.22
N SER A 66 11.42 13.93 34.87
CA SER A 66 10.77 13.81 36.19
C SER A 66 11.49 14.62 37.28
N GLY A 67 12.81 14.71 37.25
CA GLY A 67 13.62 15.59 38.09
C GLY A 67 13.36 17.08 37.82
N GLU A 68 13.29 17.49 36.56
CA GLU A 68 12.98 18.87 36.14
C GLU A 68 11.54 19.26 36.50
N TYR A 69 10.57 18.34 36.35
CA TYR A 69 9.19 18.52 36.80
C TYR A 69 9.08 18.59 38.33
N ALA A 70 9.85 17.77 39.07
CA ALA A 70 9.87 17.80 40.53
C ALA A 70 10.54 19.09 41.06
N ALA A 71 11.61 19.55 40.41
CA ALA A 71 12.31 20.79 40.75
C ALA A 71 11.45 22.03 40.45
N ARG A 72 10.75 22.07 39.31
CA ARG A 72 9.78 23.15 38.98
C ARG A 72 8.58 23.19 39.93
N ASN A 73 8.20 22.06 40.53
CA ASN A 73 7.06 21.98 41.45
C ASN A 73 7.40 22.22 42.94
N ARG A 74 8.69 22.39 43.30
CA ARG A 74 9.09 22.64 44.71
C ARG A 74 8.83 24.07 45.20
N THR A 75 8.57 25.03 44.32
CA THR A 75 8.18 26.41 44.68
C THR A 75 6.78 26.81 44.20
N ALA A 76 6.10 25.95 43.43
CA ALA A 76 4.76 26.22 42.95
C ALA A 76 3.72 25.78 44.00
N ARG A 77 3.00 26.74 44.60
CA ARG A 77 1.74 26.47 45.33
C ARG A 77 0.88 25.56 44.46
N LYS A 78 0.63 24.31 44.91
CA LYS A 78 -0.31 23.38 44.27
C LYS A 78 -1.71 24.01 44.28
N LYS A 79 -2.02 24.87 43.32
CA LYS A 79 -3.41 25.13 42.95
C LYS A 79 -3.90 23.82 42.36
N THR A 80 -4.75 23.12 43.10
CA THR A 80 -5.42 21.93 42.63
C THR A 80 -6.20 22.33 41.38
N LEU A 81 -5.71 21.93 40.21
CA LEU A 81 -6.52 21.99 39.00
C LEU A 81 -7.81 21.23 39.32
N ARG A 82 -8.95 21.91 39.12
CA ARG A 82 -10.27 21.33 39.39
C ARG A 82 -10.32 19.95 38.72
N PRO A 83 -10.78 18.89 39.40
CA PRO A 83 -10.73 17.50 38.90
C PRO A 83 -11.36 17.34 37.51
N LEU A 84 -12.30 18.23 37.14
CA LEU A 84 -12.88 18.33 35.81
C LEU A 84 -11.83 18.61 34.71
N LEU A 85 -10.89 19.52 34.94
CA LEU A 85 -9.85 19.86 33.97
C LEU A 85 -8.91 18.68 33.68
N ARG A 86 -8.66 17.82 34.68
CA ARG A 86 -7.88 16.59 34.47
C ARG A 86 -8.62 15.59 33.57
N LYS A 87 -9.94 15.43 33.78
CA LYS A 87 -10.78 14.56 32.92
C LYS A 87 -10.81 15.08 31.48
N ILE A 88 -10.93 16.41 31.30
CA ILE A 88 -10.90 17.05 29.98
C ILE A 88 -9.54 16.83 29.31
N ALA A 89 -8.42 17.02 30.02
CA ALA A 89 -7.09 16.82 29.47
C ALA A 89 -6.85 15.37 29.01
N VAL A 90 -7.30 14.38 29.79
CA VAL A 90 -7.21 12.96 29.40
C VAL A 90 -8.06 12.68 28.17
N ALA A 91 -9.31 13.17 28.12
CA ALA A 91 -10.18 13.01 26.95
C ALA A 91 -9.59 13.67 25.70
N ALA A 92 -9.04 14.88 25.83
CA ALA A 92 -8.37 15.58 24.73
C ALA A 92 -7.13 14.83 24.23
N GLY A 93 -6.34 14.22 25.14
CA GLY A 93 -5.21 13.38 24.75
C GLY A 93 -5.62 12.14 23.96
N ILE A 94 -6.68 11.45 24.37
CA ILE A 94 -7.23 10.30 23.65
C ILE A 94 -7.74 10.72 22.26
N LEU A 95 -8.50 11.81 22.19
CA LEU A 95 -9.01 12.32 20.91
C LEU A 95 -7.89 12.74 19.96
N LEU A 96 -6.85 13.39 20.47
CA LEU A 96 -5.68 13.75 19.67
C LEU A 96 -4.94 12.51 19.17
N PHE A 97 -4.76 11.50 20.02
CA PHE A 97 -4.14 10.24 19.60
C PHE A 97 -4.97 9.51 18.53
N LEU A 98 -6.29 9.42 18.71
CA LEU A 98 -7.19 8.83 17.72
C LEU A 98 -7.17 9.61 16.40
N GLY A 99 -7.10 10.94 16.47
CA GLY A 99 -6.98 11.80 15.29
C GLY A 99 -5.71 11.52 14.49
N ILE A 100 -4.56 11.40 15.16
CA ILE A 100 -3.28 11.07 14.50
C ILE A 100 -3.32 9.66 13.91
N ALA A 101 -3.79 8.67 14.68
CA ALA A 101 -3.89 7.29 14.19
C ALA A 101 -4.83 7.18 12.98
N ALA A 102 -5.95 7.89 13.00
CA ALA A 102 -6.89 7.94 11.89
C ALA A 102 -6.29 8.62 10.65
N TYR A 103 -5.49 9.69 10.83
CA TYR A 103 -4.78 10.37 9.76
C TYR A 103 -3.73 9.47 9.09
N GLU A 104 -2.86 8.83 9.88
CA GLU A 104 -1.85 7.88 9.38
C GLU A 104 -2.51 6.69 8.67
N TRP A 105 -3.60 6.17 9.21
CA TRP A 105 -4.35 5.11 8.55
C TRP A 105 -4.94 5.58 7.21
N ALA A 106 -5.46 6.81 7.15
CA ALA A 106 -6.02 7.37 5.93
C ALA A 106 -4.94 7.59 4.85
N THR A 107 -3.77 8.13 5.19
CA THR A 107 -2.68 8.35 4.22
C THR A 107 -2.13 7.04 3.66
N VAL A 108 -2.01 6.00 4.50
CA VAL A 108 -1.52 4.68 4.07
C VAL A 108 -2.53 3.94 3.18
N ASN A 109 -3.84 4.11 3.38
CA ASN A 109 -4.85 3.32 2.66
C ASN A 109 -5.56 4.08 1.52
N TYR A 110 -5.57 5.42 1.55
CA TYR A 110 -6.32 6.26 0.60
C TYR A 110 -5.45 7.22 -0.20
N SER A 111 -4.12 7.17 -0.07
CA SER A 111 -3.20 7.86 -0.98
C SER A 111 -3.32 7.36 -2.42
N ASN A 112 -2.88 8.16 -3.39
CA ASN A 112 -2.84 7.74 -4.80
C ASN A 112 -2.00 6.48 -4.97
N GLU A 113 -0.88 6.40 -4.25
CA GLU A 113 0.02 5.25 -4.18
C GLU A 113 -0.73 3.98 -3.77
N ALA A 114 -1.44 4.04 -2.64
CA ALA A 114 -2.15 2.91 -2.08
C ALA A 114 -3.29 2.44 -2.99
N LEU A 115 -4.08 3.39 -3.50
CA LEU A 115 -5.19 3.08 -4.40
C LEU A 115 -4.70 2.46 -5.71
N VAL A 116 -3.64 3.01 -6.31
CA VAL A 116 -3.05 2.42 -7.52
C VAL A 116 -2.49 1.03 -7.22
N SER A 117 -1.79 0.83 -6.10
CA SER A 117 -1.22 -0.47 -5.74
C SER A 117 -2.28 -1.54 -5.48
N ASP A 118 -3.40 -1.19 -4.86
CA ASP A 118 -4.52 -2.11 -4.58
C ASP A 118 -5.31 -2.46 -5.85
N LEU A 119 -5.40 -1.52 -6.79
CA LEU A 119 -6.26 -1.64 -7.97
C LEU A 119 -5.53 -2.06 -9.25
N TYR A 120 -4.21 -1.90 -9.30
CA TYR A 120 -3.40 -2.32 -10.43
C TYR A 120 -3.25 -3.85 -10.45
N GLN A 121 -3.65 -4.46 -11.55
CA GLN A 121 -3.42 -5.87 -11.82
C GLN A 121 -2.60 -5.94 -13.10
N ALA A 122 -1.38 -6.49 -12.98
CA ALA A 122 -0.58 -6.74 -14.18
C ALA A 122 -1.36 -7.70 -15.09
N PRO A 123 -1.54 -7.36 -16.38
CA PRO A 123 -2.19 -8.27 -17.29
C PRO A 123 -1.41 -9.59 -17.32
N PRO A 124 -2.10 -10.74 -17.43
CA PRO A 124 -1.40 -12.01 -17.54
C PRO A 124 -0.45 -11.95 -18.74
N PRO A 125 0.80 -12.44 -18.62
CA PRO A 125 1.68 -12.60 -19.76
C PRO A 125 1.04 -13.65 -20.67
N ASN A 126 0.22 -13.20 -21.62
CA ASN A 126 -0.57 -14.03 -22.51
C ASN A 126 0.33 -14.77 -23.50
N THR A 127 1.04 -15.80 -23.04
CA THR A 127 1.72 -16.78 -23.90
C THR A 127 0.85 -18.01 -24.18
N THR A 128 -0.31 -18.14 -23.55
CA THR A 128 -1.15 -19.35 -23.64
C THR A 128 -2.25 -19.30 -24.70
N MET A 129 -2.61 -18.13 -25.24
CA MET A 129 -3.63 -18.02 -26.29
C MET A 129 -3.02 -17.92 -27.68
N GLY A 130 -2.43 -18.99 -28.22
CA GLY A 130 -2.26 -19.23 -29.67
C GLY A 130 -1.74 -18.11 -30.58
N GLN A 131 -1.13 -17.04 -30.05
CA GLN A 131 -0.83 -15.76 -30.71
C GLN A 131 0.23 -15.83 -31.82
N ALA A 132 0.66 -17.02 -32.21
CA ALA A 132 1.85 -17.23 -33.02
C ALA A 132 1.72 -16.85 -34.51
N ALA A 133 0.58 -16.35 -34.99
CA ALA A 133 0.37 -16.16 -36.44
C ALA A 133 0.06 -14.74 -36.91
N ASP A 134 -0.37 -13.80 -36.06
CA ASP A 134 -0.73 -12.45 -36.53
C ASP A 134 0.48 -11.49 -36.45
N PRO A 135 1.01 -11.01 -37.58
CA PRO A 135 2.13 -10.07 -37.61
C PRO A 135 1.85 -8.74 -36.89
N LEU A 136 0.58 -8.35 -36.73
CA LEU A 136 0.17 -7.12 -36.05
C LEU A 136 0.14 -7.29 -34.53
N LEU A 137 -0.23 -8.47 -34.03
CA LEU A 137 -0.40 -8.69 -32.59
C LEU A 137 0.93 -8.73 -31.85
N LYS A 138 2.01 -9.23 -32.46
CA LYS A 138 3.30 -9.36 -31.78
C LYS A 138 3.91 -8.00 -31.38
N PRO A 139 4.05 -6.99 -32.27
CA PRO A 139 4.53 -5.67 -31.88
C PRO A 139 3.58 -4.95 -30.93
N LEU A 140 2.27 -5.11 -31.12
CA LEU A 140 1.25 -4.53 -30.22
C LEU A 140 1.40 -5.09 -28.81
N HIS A 141 1.54 -6.41 -28.68
CA HIS A 141 1.72 -7.06 -27.39
C HIS A 141 3.02 -6.65 -26.72
N GLN A 142 4.12 -6.54 -27.48
CA GLN A 142 5.39 -6.06 -26.93
C GLN A 142 5.26 -4.64 -26.38
N LEU A 143 4.68 -3.71 -27.15
CA LEU A 143 4.43 -2.34 -26.69
C LEU A 143 3.52 -2.32 -25.46
N PHE A 144 2.49 -3.15 -25.44
CA PHE A 144 1.60 -3.32 -24.30
C PHE A 144 2.35 -3.79 -23.04
N MET A 145 3.21 -4.80 -23.15
CA MET A 145 4.01 -5.27 -22.03
C MET A 145 5.06 -4.24 -21.57
N THR A 146 5.66 -3.50 -22.50
CA THR A 146 6.60 -2.40 -22.20
C THR A 146 5.90 -1.30 -21.42
N MET A 147 4.72 -0.86 -21.86
CA MET A 147 3.90 0.15 -21.18
C MET A 147 3.62 -0.23 -19.71
N HIS A 148 3.19 -1.48 -19.47
CA HIS A 148 2.95 -1.97 -18.11
C HIS A 148 4.23 -2.06 -17.28
N THR A 149 5.35 -2.45 -17.90
CA THR A 149 6.66 -2.49 -17.24
C THR A 149 7.09 -1.09 -16.81
N ASP A 150 6.99 -0.11 -17.70
CA ASP A 150 7.32 1.29 -17.42
C ASP A 150 6.40 1.87 -16.34
N PHE A 151 5.10 1.54 -16.37
CA PHE A 151 4.16 1.91 -15.31
C PHE A 151 4.60 1.37 -13.93
N GLN A 152 4.95 0.09 -13.85
CA GLN A 152 5.39 -0.56 -12.62
C GLN A 152 6.72 -0.02 -12.09
N GLN A 153 7.64 0.34 -12.99
CA GLN A 153 8.95 0.90 -12.64
C GLN A 153 8.89 2.40 -12.27
N GLY A 154 7.71 3.03 -12.39
CA GLY A 154 7.55 4.45 -12.12
C GLY A 154 7.98 5.37 -13.26
N ASN A 155 8.25 4.82 -14.45
CA ASN A 155 8.57 5.57 -15.67
C ASN A 155 7.29 6.14 -16.31
N TYR A 156 6.52 6.94 -15.56
CA TYR A 156 5.16 7.36 -15.92
C TYR A 156 5.05 8.13 -17.24
N GLU A 157 6.06 8.93 -17.59
CA GLU A 157 6.08 9.65 -18.87
C GLU A 157 6.24 8.69 -20.07
N LYS A 158 7.10 7.68 -19.97
CA LYS A 158 7.23 6.65 -21.01
C LYS A 158 5.97 5.80 -21.10
N ALA A 159 5.44 5.38 -19.96
CA ALA A 159 4.18 4.65 -19.91
C ALA A 159 3.04 5.45 -20.56
N ARG A 160 2.99 6.78 -20.35
CA ARG A 160 2.02 7.67 -21.02
C ARG A 160 2.18 7.65 -22.53
N GLU A 161 3.41 7.83 -23.02
CA GLU A 161 3.71 7.82 -24.45
C GLU A 161 3.32 6.49 -25.11
N ASP A 162 3.70 5.37 -24.50
CA ASP A 162 3.35 4.04 -24.99
C ASP A 162 1.83 3.80 -24.96
N LEU A 163 1.14 4.31 -23.94
CA LEU A 163 -0.32 4.22 -23.83
C LEU A 163 -1.01 5.02 -24.95
N ASP A 164 -0.51 6.21 -25.28
CA ASP A 164 -1.01 7.01 -26.41
C ASP A 164 -0.72 6.34 -27.76
N ASN A 165 0.45 5.72 -27.91
CA ASN A 165 0.79 4.89 -29.07
C ASN A 165 -0.17 3.70 -29.22
N LEU A 166 -0.40 2.95 -28.14
CA LEU A 166 -1.35 1.83 -28.11
C LEU A 166 -2.77 2.28 -28.47
N THR A 167 -3.22 3.40 -27.90
CA THR A 167 -4.56 3.96 -28.18
C THR A 167 -4.73 4.23 -29.69
N ARG A 168 -3.72 4.85 -30.33
CA ARG A 168 -3.74 5.14 -31.77
C ARG A 168 -3.71 3.88 -32.62
N ILE A 169 -2.88 2.89 -32.26
CA ILE A 169 -2.78 1.61 -32.97
C ILE A 169 -4.11 0.84 -32.89
N LEU A 170 -4.71 0.75 -31.69
CA LEU A 170 -5.98 0.06 -31.46
C LEU A 170 -7.14 0.72 -32.23
N ALA A 171 -7.18 2.06 -32.27
CA ALA A 171 -8.19 2.79 -33.02
C ALA A 171 -8.07 2.53 -34.54
N SER A 172 -6.83 2.50 -35.06
CA SER A 172 -6.57 2.35 -36.51
C SER A 172 -6.68 0.92 -37.02
N ASN A 173 -6.71 -0.07 -36.12
CA ASN A 173 -6.72 -1.50 -36.49
C ASN A 173 -7.91 -2.27 -35.89
N ARG A 174 -8.95 -1.56 -35.44
CA ARG A 174 -10.16 -2.18 -34.87
C ARG A 174 -10.75 -3.28 -35.75
N ASP A 175 -10.89 -3.03 -37.04
CA ASP A 175 -11.51 -3.98 -37.99
C ASP A 175 -10.56 -5.12 -38.41
N LYS A 176 -9.27 -5.04 -38.05
CA LYS A 176 -8.25 -6.04 -38.36
C LYS A 176 -7.96 -6.99 -37.20
N MET A 177 -8.51 -6.70 -36.02
CA MET A 177 -8.34 -7.50 -34.82
C MET A 177 -9.62 -8.26 -34.54
N ASP A 178 -9.51 -9.45 -33.97
CA ASP A 178 -10.69 -10.10 -33.43
C ASP A 178 -11.29 -9.26 -32.29
N ALA A 179 -12.61 -9.29 -32.16
CA ALA A 179 -13.34 -8.44 -31.22
C ALA A 179 -12.92 -8.66 -29.77
N LEU A 180 -12.49 -9.87 -29.41
CA LEU A 180 -12.09 -10.21 -28.04
C LEU A 180 -10.71 -9.64 -27.70
N SER A 181 -9.72 -9.82 -28.59
CA SER A 181 -8.40 -9.21 -28.44
C SER A 181 -8.48 -7.69 -28.42
N TRP A 182 -9.24 -7.09 -29.34
CA TRP A 182 -9.42 -5.63 -29.35
C TRP A 182 -10.02 -5.15 -28.03
N LYS A 183 -11.09 -5.81 -27.56
CA LYS A 183 -11.73 -5.49 -26.27
C LYS A 183 -10.73 -5.61 -25.11
N PHE A 184 -9.98 -6.70 -25.04
CA PHE A 184 -8.99 -6.93 -24.00
C PHE A 184 -7.95 -5.80 -23.92
N TYR A 185 -7.30 -5.45 -25.05
CA TYR A 185 -6.30 -4.39 -25.06
C TYR A 185 -6.90 -3.01 -24.81
N HIS A 186 -8.06 -2.72 -25.41
CA HIS A 186 -8.74 -1.45 -25.25
C HIS A 186 -9.11 -1.18 -23.78
N GLU A 187 -9.76 -2.13 -23.12
CA GLU A 187 -10.16 -1.97 -21.71
C GLU A 187 -8.95 -1.85 -20.78
N ASN A 188 -7.87 -2.59 -21.03
CA ASN A 188 -6.62 -2.44 -20.27
C ASN A 188 -6.03 -1.04 -20.45
N VAL A 189 -5.92 -0.54 -21.68
CA VAL A 189 -5.38 0.78 -21.98
C VAL A 189 -6.22 1.88 -21.32
N GLU A 190 -7.55 1.78 -21.37
CA GLU A 190 -8.43 2.74 -20.70
C GLU A 190 -8.24 2.72 -19.18
N TRP A 191 -8.19 1.54 -18.58
CA TRP A 191 -8.01 1.40 -17.14
C TRP A 191 -6.64 1.90 -16.67
N THR A 192 -5.56 1.52 -17.36
CA THR A 192 -4.22 1.98 -17.02
C THR A 192 -4.07 3.48 -17.19
N ARG A 193 -4.78 4.12 -18.13
CA ARG A 193 -4.81 5.59 -18.26
C ARG A 193 -5.39 6.24 -17.00
N VAL A 194 -6.50 5.72 -16.48
CA VAL A 194 -7.09 6.21 -15.22
C VAL A 194 -6.10 6.06 -14.06
N LEU A 195 -5.46 4.90 -13.92
CA LEU A 195 -4.46 4.68 -12.87
C LEU A 195 -3.23 5.59 -13.02
N LEU A 196 -2.80 5.86 -14.24
CA LEU A 196 -1.68 6.77 -14.52
C LEU A 196 -2.02 8.23 -14.17
N MET A 197 -3.23 8.69 -14.52
CA MET A 197 -3.72 10.01 -14.12
C MET A 197 -3.83 10.14 -12.61
N LEU A 198 -4.34 9.10 -11.93
CA LEU A 198 -4.37 9.04 -10.48
C LEU A 198 -2.97 9.13 -9.88
N LYS A 199 -2.02 8.33 -10.40
CA LYS A 199 -0.64 8.28 -9.91
C LYS A 199 0.13 9.58 -10.12
N THR A 200 -0.19 10.32 -11.18
CA THR A 200 0.44 11.60 -11.54
C THR A 200 -0.34 12.82 -11.01
N HIS A 201 -1.24 12.62 -10.05
CA HIS A 201 -2.03 13.68 -9.39
C HIS A 201 -2.91 14.50 -10.34
N GLN A 202 -3.36 13.92 -11.46
CA GLN A 202 -4.22 14.56 -12.45
C GLN A 202 -5.72 14.33 -12.17
N THR A 203 -6.10 14.10 -10.91
CA THR A 203 -7.50 13.80 -10.53
C THR A 203 -8.44 15.00 -10.67
N ALA A 204 -7.89 16.22 -10.74
CA ALA A 204 -8.65 17.44 -11.00
C ALA A 204 -9.02 17.64 -12.49
N ASP A 205 -8.40 16.89 -13.40
CA ASP A 205 -8.72 16.95 -14.83
C ASP A 205 -10.13 16.39 -15.09
N PRO A 206 -11.04 17.14 -15.74
CA PRO A 206 -12.36 16.63 -16.10
C PRO A 206 -12.33 15.31 -16.91
N ALA A 207 -11.27 15.09 -17.70
CA ALA A 207 -11.08 13.88 -18.47
C ALA A 207 -10.91 12.65 -17.57
N PHE A 208 -10.23 12.79 -16.42
CA PHE A 208 -10.05 11.71 -15.45
C PHE A 208 -11.40 11.21 -14.93
N LYS A 209 -12.23 12.14 -14.44
CA LYS A 209 -13.54 11.79 -13.88
C LYS A 209 -14.45 11.20 -14.95
N LYS A 210 -14.48 11.79 -16.14
CA LYS A 210 -15.26 11.29 -17.27
C LYS A 210 -14.89 9.86 -17.62
N GLN A 211 -13.59 9.55 -17.74
CA GLN A 211 -13.13 8.22 -18.09
C GLN A 211 -13.41 7.21 -16.97
N LEU A 212 -13.19 7.59 -15.71
CA LEU A 212 -13.52 6.75 -14.55
C LEU A 212 -15.01 6.40 -14.51
N ASP A 213 -15.89 7.39 -14.71
CA ASP A 213 -17.34 7.18 -14.72
C ASP A 213 -17.77 6.30 -15.90
N GLN A 214 -17.20 6.50 -17.09
CA GLN A 214 -17.46 5.66 -18.26
C GLN A 214 -17.13 4.18 -18.01
N ILE A 215 -15.96 3.87 -17.43
CA ILE A 215 -15.57 2.50 -17.09
C ILE A 215 -16.46 1.94 -15.97
N ALA A 216 -16.75 2.75 -14.93
CA ALA A 216 -17.53 2.32 -13.77
C ALA A 216 -18.99 2.00 -14.11
N ASP A 217 -19.58 2.70 -15.08
CA ASP A 217 -20.98 2.59 -15.44
C ASP A 217 -21.24 1.63 -16.61
N ASP A 218 -20.19 1.12 -17.29
CA ASP A 218 -20.32 0.06 -18.30
C ASP A 218 -20.19 -1.35 -17.67
N PRO A 219 -21.29 -2.10 -17.45
CA PRO A 219 -21.22 -3.43 -16.86
C PRO A 219 -20.52 -4.47 -17.76
N ARG A 220 -20.26 -4.14 -19.03
CA ARG A 220 -19.56 -5.03 -19.96
C ARG A 220 -18.04 -4.85 -19.90
N ASN A 221 -17.55 -3.79 -19.27
CA ASN A 221 -16.13 -3.51 -19.13
C ASN A 221 -15.53 -4.38 -18.00
N GLY A 222 -14.43 -5.09 -18.28
CA GLY A 222 -13.77 -5.97 -17.33
C GLY A 222 -13.26 -5.26 -16.05
N TYR A 223 -13.05 -3.95 -16.11
CA TYR A 223 -12.58 -3.12 -15.01
C TYR A 223 -13.68 -2.34 -14.29
N ALA A 224 -14.95 -2.50 -14.66
CA ALA A 224 -16.06 -1.78 -14.02
C ALA A 224 -16.15 -1.96 -12.50
N PRO A 225 -15.91 -3.15 -11.90
CA PRO A 225 -15.83 -3.31 -10.45
C PRO A 225 -14.73 -2.46 -9.80
N GLN A 226 -13.53 -2.47 -10.38
CA GLN A 226 -12.36 -1.73 -9.89
C GLN A 226 -12.58 -0.21 -10.03
N ALA A 227 -13.14 0.23 -11.14
CA ALA A 227 -13.50 1.63 -11.36
C ALA A 227 -14.55 2.12 -10.35
N ARG A 228 -15.56 1.30 -10.02
CA ARG A 228 -16.53 1.63 -8.97
C ARG A 228 -15.88 1.70 -7.59
N LYS A 229 -14.99 0.76 -7.25
CA LYS A 229 -14.21 0.79 -6.00
C LYS A 229 -13.37 2.07 -5.91
N LEU A 230 -12.67 2.44 -6.98
CA LEU A 230 -11.89 3.66 -7.06
C LEU A 230 -12.77 4.91 -6.89
N ARG A 231 -13.89 4.99 -7.61
CA ARG A 231 -14.85 6.10 -7.51
C ARG A 231 -15.36 6.27 -6.08
N GLN A 232 -15.70 5.17 -5.40
CA GLN A 232 -16.09 5.19 -3.98
C GLN A 232 -14.94 5.67 -3.08
N ALA A 233 -13.72 5.15 -3.26
CA ALA A 233 -12.55 5.53 -2.48
C ALA A 233 -12.22 7.03 -2.62
N LEU A 234 -12.27 7.57 -3.84
CA LEU A 234 -12.02 8.99 -4.11
C LEU A 234 -13.07 9.91 -3.49
N SER A 235 -14.31 9.45 -3.39
CA SER A 235 -15.40 10.20 -2.73
C SER A 235 -15.42 10.06 -1.20
N SER A 236 -14.59 9.17 -0.64
CA SER A 236 -14.64 8.82 0.77
C SER A 236 -14.20 9.97 1.67
N PHE A 237 -14.73 9.99 2.90
CA PHE A 237 -14.26 10.91 3.95
C PHE A 237 -12.76 10.75 4.22
N TRP A 238 -12.26 9.51 4.21
CA TRP A 238 -10.86 9.20 4.47
C TRP A 238 -9.92 9.77 3.42
N ARG A 239 -10.36 9.82 2.15
CA ARG A 239 -9.58 10.47 1.10
C ARG A 239 -9.38 11.97 1.37
N LYS A 240 -10.44 12.67 1.78
CA LYS A 240 -10.36 14.10 2.14
C LYS A 240 -9.46 14.39 3.34
N MET A 241 -9.20 13.38 4.17
CA MET A 241 -8.27 13.48 5.30
C MET A 241 -6.82 13.20 4.87
N ALA A 242 -6.62 12.51 3.75
CA ALA A 242 -5.31 12.11 3.23
C ALA A 242 -4.74 13.09 2.19
N ASP A 243 -5.60 13.88 1.53
CA ASP A 243 -5.24 15.01 0.65
C ASP A 243 -4.97 16.29 1.45
#